data_AF-A0A3D1MC32-F1
#
_entry.id   AF-A0A3D1MC32-F1
#
_cell.length_a   1.000
_cell.length_b   1.000
_cell.length_c   1.000
_cell.angle_alpha   90.00
_cell.angle_beta   90.00
_cell.angle_gamma   90.00
#
_symmetry.space_group_name_H-M   'P 1'
#
loop_
_entity.id
_entity.type
_entity.pdbx_description
1 polymer ?
#
loop_
_entity_poly.entity_id
_entity_poly.type
_entity_poly.pdbx_seq_one_letter_code
_entity_poly.pdbx_strand_id
1 'polypeptide(L)'
;YFFDVRATRNGDFFMTITESKKKHKDSGFDNHKVFIYKEDFHKFIHALKEGLEHIHTDLNELDIQDINEYKPTLEDEVEKDEVGQVELSDDLNRAIEAKNEENPQSW
;
A
#
# COMPACT_ATOMS: atom_id res chain seq x y z
N TYR A 1 -0.37 7.50 -4.76
CA TYR A 1 -0.70 6.06 -4.63
C TYR A 1 -1.41 5.81 -3.31
N PHE A 2 -2.33 4.85 -3.24
CA PHE A 2 -3.12 4.48 -2.05
C PHE A 2 -2.97 2.99 -1.78
N PHE A 3 -2.71 2.63 -0.52
CA PHE A 3 -2.57 1.24 -0.07
C PHE A 3 -3.64 0.95 0.98
N ASP A 4 -4.60 0.09 0.63
CA ASP A 4 -5.67 -0.34 1.53
C ASP A 4 -5.48 -1.79 1.94
N VAL A 5 -5.65 -2.11 3.22
CA VAL A 5 -5.74 -3.48 3.72
C VAL A 5 -7.14 -3.73 4.25
N ARG A 6 -7.80 -4.77 3.76
CA ARG A 6 -9.18 -5.10 4.14
C ARG A 6 -9.33 -6.58 4.43
N ALA A 7 -10.29 -6.93 5.28
CA ALA A 7 -10.68 -8.31 5.52
C ALA A 7 -11.85 -8.72 4.60
N THR A 8 -11.84 -9.97 4.15
CA THR A 8 -13.00 -10.61 3.52
C THR A 8 -14.02 -11.01 4.59
N ARG A 9 -15.24 -11.39 4.17
CA ARG A 9 -16.27 -11.93 5.08
C ARG A 9 -15.81 -13.15 5.87
N ASN A 10 -14.83 -13.89 5.36
CA ASN A 10 -14.28 -15.09 6.00
C ASN A 10 -13.08 -14.78 6.90
N GLY A 11 -12.70 -13.51 7.05
CA GLY A 11 -11.57 -13.08 7.90
C GLY A 11 -10.20 -13.10 7.23
N ASP A 12 -10.09 -13.52 5.96
CA ASP A 12 -8.83 -13.42 5.22
C ASP A 12 -8.55 -12.00 4.76
N PHE A 13 -7.28 -11.58 4.80
CA PHE A 13 -6.87 -10.25 4.39
C PHE A 13 -6.54 -10.17 2.89
N PHE A 14 -6.80 -9.02 2.29
CA PHE A 14 -6.30 -8.66 0.97
C PHE A 14 -5.85 -7.20 0.98
N MET A 15 -4.88 -6.89 0.12
CA MET A 15 -4.38 -5.55 -0.10
C MET A 15 -4.86 -5.02 -1.44
N THR A 16 -5.14 -3.73 -1.50
CA THR A 16 -5.39 -3.01 -2.74
C THR A 16 -4.37 -1.90 -2.88
N ILE A 17 -3.74 -1.80 -4.05
CA ILE A 17 -2.87 -0.68 -4.43
C ILE A 17 -3.59 0.10 -5.51
N THR A 18 -3.83 1.39 -5.28
CA THR A 18 -4.47 2.28 -6.25
C THR A 18 -3.53 3.40 -6.65
N GLU A 19 -3.29 3.57 -7.94
CA GLU A 19 -2.68 4.77 -8.51
C GLU A 19 -3.78 5.60 -9.15
N SER A 20 -3.89 6.87 -8.76
CA SER A 20 -4.69 7.86 -9.48
C SER A 20 -3.71 8.75 -10.22
N LYS A 21 -3.76 8.77 -11.55
CA LYS A 21 -2.88 9.60 -12.37
C LYS A 21 -3.67 10.68 -13.08
N LYS A 22 -3.32 11.93 -12.87
CA LYS A 22 -3.95 13.06 -13.55
C LYS A 22 -3.67 13.02 -15.05
N LYS A 23 -4.73 13.11 -15.86
CA LYS A 23 -4.62 13.18 -17.32
C LYS A 23 -3.98 14.49 -17.74
N HIS A 24 -3.01 14.42 -18.67
CA HIS A 24 -2.29 15.61 -19.14
C HIS A 24 -3.08 16.45 -20.16
N LYS A 25 -4.12 15.91 -20.80
CA LYS A 25 -4.86 16.57 -21.89
C LYS A 25 -6.36 16.73 -21.68
N ASP A 26 -6.93 16.04 -20.69
CA ASP A 26 -8.35 16.06 -20.36
C ASP A 26 -8.55 16.33 -18.87
N SER A 27 -9.70 16.90 -18.50
CA SER A 27 -10.11 16.97 -17.10
C SER A 27 -10.49 15.56 -16.62
N GLY A 28 -9.59 14.90 -15.88
CA GLY A 28 -9.89 13.60 -15.28
C GLY A 28 -8.65 12.87 -14.74
N PHE A 29 -8.91 11.74 -14.10
CA PHE A 29 -7.90 10.85 -13.53
C PHE A 29 -8.01 9.45 -14.16
N ASP A 30 -6.87 8.82 -14.43
CA ASP A 30 -6.77 7.40 -14.74
C ASP A 30 -6.46 6.64 -13.45
N ASN A 31 -7.40 5.78 -13.05
CA ASN A 31 -7.26 4.97 -11.85
C ASN A 31 -6.77 3.56 -12.22
N HIS A 32 -5.59 3.19 -11.73
CA HIS A 32 -5.07 1.84 -11.82
C HIS A 32 -5.22 1.17 -10.46
N LYS A 33 -5.83 -0.03 -10.43
CA LYS A 33 -6.14 -0.73 -9.19
C LYS A 33 -5.65 -2.17 -9.24
N VAL A 34 -4.80 -2.53 -8.30
CA VAL A 34 -4.24 -3.88 -8.14
C VAL A 34 -4.79 -4.48 -6.87
N PHE A 35 -5.31 -5.70 -6.96
CA PHE A 35 -5.75 -6.49 -5.81
C PHE A 35 -4.74 -7.60 -5.56
N ILE A 36 -4.33 -7.77 -4.31
CA ILE A 36 -3.39 -8.79 -3.89
C ILE A 36 -4.05 -9.57 -2.75
N TYR A 37 -4.19 -10.88 -2.92
CA TYR A 37 -4.74 -11.77 -1.90
C TYR A 37 -3.62 -12.39 -1.06
N LYS A 38 -3.95 -12.80 0.16
CA LYS A 38 -3.02 -13.31 1.17
C LYS A 38 -2.08 -14.42 0.67
N GLU A 39 -2.59 -15.32 -0.15
CA GLU A 39 -1.85 -16.44 -0.75
C GLU A 39 -0.70 -16.00 -1.66
N ASP A 40 -0.76 -14.79 -2.20
CA ASP A 40 0.22 -14.26 -3.16
C ASP A 40 1.10 -13.14 -2.59
N PHE A 41 0.91 -12.71 -1.33
CA PHE A 41 1.71 -11.66 -0.70
C PHE A 41 3.21 -11.91 -0.81
N HIS A 42 3.67 -13.11 -0.47
CA HIS A 42 5.10 -13.44 -0.53
C HIS A 42 5.65 -13.41 -1.96
N LYS A 43 4.89 -13.94 -2.93
CA LYS A 43 5.30 -13.94 -4.34
C LYS A 43 5.38 -12.52 -4.88
N PHE A 44 4.39 -11.69 -4.56
CA PHE A 44 4.33 -10.30 -4.99
C PHE A 44 5.50 -9.48 -4.43
N ILE A 45 5.76 -9.57 -3.12
CA ILE A 45 6.86 -8.83 -2.49
C ILE A 45 8.22 -9.28 -3.04
N HIS A 46 8.41 -10.58 -3.27
CA HIS A 46 9.65 -11.07 -3.87
C HIS A 46 9.85 -10.48 -5.29
N ALA A 47 8.84 -10.60 -6.16
CA ALA A 47 8.94 -10.09 -7.53
C ALA A 47 9.12 -8.56 -7.57
N LEU A 48 8.46 -7.83 -6.67
CA LEU A 48 8.63 -6.38 -6.54
C LEU A 48 10.06 -6.03 -6.14
N LYS A 49 10.61 -6.70 -5.12
CA LYS A 49 12.00 -6.47 -4.66
C LYS A 49 13.00 -6.77 -5.76
N GLU A 50 12.86 -7.90 -6.45
CA GLU A 50 13.74 -8.29 -7.55
C GLU A 50 13.71 -7.24 -8.68
N GLY A 51 12.52 -6.75 -9.05
CA GLY A 51 12.39 -5.67 -10.04
C GLY A 51 13.06 -4.36 -9.59
N LEU A 52 12.91 -3.99 -8.32
CA LEU A 52 13.55 -2.79 -7.74
C LEU A 52 15.08 -2.94 -7.67
N GLU A 53 15.58 -4.10 -7.26
CA GLU A 53 17.01 -4.41 -7.20
C GLU A 53 17.65 -4.36 -8.60
N HIS A 54 16.95 -4.85 -9.62
CA HIS A 54 17.39 -4.76 -11.01
C HIS A 54 17.53 -3.29 -11.46
N ILE A 55 16.55 -2.45 -11.16
CA ILE A 55 16.62 -1.01 -11.48
C ILE A 55 17.78 -0.33 -10.74
N HIS A 56 17.96 -0.64 -9.46
CA HIS A 56 19.04 -0.05 -8.66
C HIS A 56 20.43 -0.44 -9.18
N THR A 57 20.64 -1.73 -9.42
CA THR A 57 21.96 -2.27 -9.75
C THR A 57 22.34 -1.99 -11.20
N ASP A 58 21.42 -2.19 -12.13
CA ASP A 58 21.73 -2.20 -13.56
C ASP A 58 21.50 -0.84 -14.23
N LEU A 59 20.63 0.01 -13.67
CA LEU A 59 20.40 1.36 -14.19
C LEU A 59 21.11 2.44 -13.37
N ASN A 60 21.51 2.15 -12.11
CA ASN A 60 22.14 3.12 -11.20
C ASN A 60 21.34 4.43 -11.05
N GLU A 61 20.04 4.38 -11.32
CA GLU A 61 19.11 5.52 -11.45
C GLU A 61 18.39 5.86 -10.14
N LEU A 62 18.39 4.95 -9.16
CA LEU A 62 17.72 5.13 -7.88
C LEU A 62 18.73 4.91 -6.77
N ASP A 63 19.01 5.89 -5.90
CA ASP A 63 19.70 5.60 -4.64
C ASP A 63 18.65 5.19 -3.60
N ILE A 64 18.56 3.88 -3.31
CA ILE A 64 17.56 3.30 -2.39
C ILE A 64 17.73 3.84 -0.96
N GLN A 65 18.88 4.44 -0.63
CA GLN A 65 19.14 5.02 0.69
C GLN A 65 18.22 6.20 1.04
N ASP A 66 17.67 6.90 0.03
CA ASP A 66 16.75 8.04 0.21
C ASP A 66 15.31 7.62 0.54
N ILE A 67 14.96 6.33 0.40
CA ILE A 67 13.57 5.84 0.57
C ILE A 67 13.11 5.93 2.03
N ASN A 68 14.03 5.81 3.00
CA ASN A 68 13.70 5.98 4.41
C ASN A 68 13.39 7.44 4.78
N GLU A 69 13.69 8.40 3.89
CA GLU A 69 13.48 9.83 4.08
C GLU A 69 12.38 10.37 3.16
N TYR A 70 11.38 9.55 2.81
CA TYR A 70 10.21 10.01 2.06
C TYR A 70 9.58 11.22 2.76
N LYS A 71 9.76 12.40 2.17
CA LYS A 71 9.10 13.64 2.57
C LYS A 71 7.93 13.85 1.61
N PRO A 72 6.67 13.79 2.10
CA PRO A 72 5.53 14.08 1.25
C PRO A 72 5.69 15.49 0.67
N THR A 73 5.48 15.62 -0.63
CA THR A 73 5.48 16.92 -1.29
C THR A 73 4.16 17.65 -0.98
N LEU A 74 4.15 18.97 -1.17
CA LEU A 74 2.90 19.75 -1.03
C LEU A 74 1.81 19.27 -1.99
N GLU A 75 2.18 18.69 -3.13
CA GLU A 75 1.25 18.12 -4.10
C GLU A 75 0.63 16.82 -3.58
N ASP A 76 1.41 15.98 -2.87
CA ASP A 76 0.92 14.75 -2.24
C ASP A 76 -0.07 15.02 -1.10
N GLU A 77 0.15 16.09 -0.31
CA GLU A 77 -0.73 16.50 0.78
C GLU A 77 -2.10 16.97 0.24
N VAL A 78 -2.11 17.78 -0.81
CA VAL A 78 -3.35 18.26 -1.46
C VAL A 78 -4.13 17.10 -2.10
N GLU A 79 -3.45 16.15 -2.72
CA GLU A 79 -4.11 14.97 -3.29
C GLU A 79 -4.70 14.06 -2.20
N LYS A 80 -4.05 13.97 -1.03
CA LYS A 80 -4.56 13.21 0.12
C LYS A 80 -5.83 13.82 0.72
N ASP A 81 -5.90 15.16 0.78
CA ASP A 81 -7.08 15.89 1.24
C ASP A 81 -8.26 15.76 0.26
N GLU A 82 -8.00 15.67 -1.05
CA GLU A 82 -9.03 15.43 -2.05
C GLU A 82 -9.51 13.97 -2.12
N VAL A 83 -8.63 13.00 -1.83
CA VAL A 83 -8.95 11.56 -1.88
C VAL A 83 -9.49 11.01 -0.55
N GLY A 84 -9.43 11.79 0.52
CA GLY A 84 -10.04 11.49 1.82
C GLY A 84 -9.16 10.61 2.71
N GLN A 85 -9.06 10.96 3.99
CA GLN A 85 -8.40 10.15 5.00
C GLN A 85 -9.09 8.77 5.09
N VAL A 86 -8.35 7.71 4.76
CA VAL A 86 -8.81 6.34 4.95
C VAL A 86 -8.77 6.03 6.43
N GLU A 87 -9.91 6.08 7.10
CA GLU A 87 -10.08 5.51 8.42
C GLU A 87 -9.83 3.98 8.31
N LEU A 88 -8.98 3.46 9.18
CA LEU A 88 -8.88 2.02 9.41
C LEU A 88 -10.30 1.54 9.72
N SER A 89 -10.89 0.71 8.86
CA SER A 89 -12.25 0.22 9.08
C SER A 89 -12.34 -0.39 10.47
N ASP A 90 -13.38 -0.08 11.23
CA ASP A 90 -13.61 -0.61 12.58
C ASP A 90 -13.44 -2.14 12.67
N ASP A 91 -13.72 -2.85 11.58
CA ASP A 91 -13.56 -4.29 11.43
C ASP A 91 -12.09 -4.75 11.52
N LEU A 92 -11.13 -3.94 11.05
CA LEU A 92 -9.70 -4.22 11.14
C LEU A 92 -9.18 -3.97 12.56
N ASN A 93 -9.63 -2.89 13.21
CA ASN A 93 -9.30 -2.61 14.61
C ASN A 93 -9.83 -3.74 15.52
N ARG A 94 -11.07 -4.18 15.31
CA ARG A 94 -11.65 -5.33 16.03
C ARG A 94 -10.91 -6.64 15.76
N ALA A 95 -10.45 -6.89 14.54
CA ALA A 95 -9.69 -8.10 14.22
C ALA A 95 -8.29 -8.10 14.85
N ILE A 96 -7.67 -6.93 15.00
CA ILE A 96 -6.37 -6.78 15.70
C ILE A 96 -6.56 -6.94 17.22
N GLU A 97 -7.60 -6.32 17.79
CA GLU A 97 -7.95 -6.46 19.21
C GLU A 97 -8.29 -7.92 19.57
N ALA A 98 -9.12 -8.60 18.79
CA ALA A 98 -9.49 -10.00 19.00
C ALA A 98 -8.27 -10.95 18.96
N LYS A 99 -7.28 -10.66 18.10
CA LYS A 99 -6.04 -11.46 18.05
C LYS A 99 -5.08 -11.19 19.20
N ASN A 100 -5.10 -9.99 19.79
CA ASN A 100 -4.31 -9.68 20.98
C ASN A 100 -4.92 -10.27 22.26
N GLU A 101 -6.25 -10.45 22.31
CA GLU A 101 -6.93 -11.10 23.42
C GLU A 101 -6.76 -12.64 23.43
N GLU A 102 -6.60 -13.28 22.26
CA GLU A 102 -6.37 -14.74 22.17
C GLU A 102 -4.93 -15.19 22.47
N ASN A 103 -3.97 -14.26 22.58
CA ASN A 103 -2.62 -14.60 23.05
C ASN A 103 -2.07 -13.61 24.11
N PRO A 104 -2.52 -13.71 25.37
CA PRO A 104 -1.99 -12.89 26.46
C PRO A 104 -0.56 -13.28 26.92
N GLN A 105 0.11 -14.25 26.27
CA GLN A 105 1.44 -14.75 26.68
C GLN A 105 2.30 -15.18 25.48
N SER A 106 3.13 -14.27 24.98
CA SER A 106 4.54 -14.62 24.70
C SER A 106 5.41 -13.46 25.14
N TRP A 107 6.30 -13.75 26.09
CA TRP A 107 7.38 -12.87 26.55
C TRP A 107 8.27 -12.39 25.40
#